data_AF-A0A3S1T3S3-F1
#
_entry.id   AF-A0A3S1T3S3-F1
#
_cell.length_a   1.000
_cell.length_b   1.000
_cell.length_c   1.000
_cell.angle_alpha   90.00
_cell.angle_beta   90.00
_cell.angle_gamma   90.00
#
_symmetry.space_group_name_H-M   'P 1'
#
loop_
_entity.id
_entity.type
_entity.pdbx_description
1 polymer ?
#
loop_
_entity_poly.entity_id
_entity_poly.type
_entity_poly.pdbx_seq_one_letter_code
_entity_poly.pdbx_strand_id
1 'polypeptide(L)' 'MQKSIERIAGESEGVSYEFPLFRFTGSDKAAPSAYLQAALHAGELPGVVAIDALMPMLARAEAEGRIKGNLTIVP' A
#
# COMPACT_ATOMS: atom_id res chain seq x y z
N MET A 1 2.89 -2.94 10.63
CA MET A 1 2.89 -2.70 9.18
C MET A 1 3.71 -3.81 8.57
N GLN A 2 3.10 -4.62 7.70
CA GLN A 2 3.83 -5.65 6.96
C GLN A 2 4.20 -5.10 5.58
N LYS A 3 5.48 -5.18 5.21
CA LYS A 3 5.95 -4.90 3.84
C LYS A 3 6.24 -6.22 3.13
N SER A 4 5.78 -6.36 1.89
CA SER A 4 6.17 -7.42 0.97
C SER A 4 6.49 -6.83 -0.41
N ILE A 5 7.06 -7.65 -1.28
CA ILE A 5 7.18 -7.36 -2.71
C ILE A 5 6.23 -8.32 -3.42
N GLU A 6 5.35 -7.78 -4.25
CA GLU A 6 4.53 -8.57 -5.16
C GLU A 6 5.22 -8.61 -6.52
N ARG A 7 5.17 -9.78 -7.17
CA ARG A 7 5.76 -10.01 -8.50
C ARG A 7 4.67 -10.43 -9.46
N ILE A 8 4.64 -9.80 -10.63
CA ILE A 8 3.76 -10.17 -11.74
C ILE A 8 4.60 -10.57 -12.95
N ALA A 9 4.15 -11.59 -13.67
CA ALA A 9 4.77 -11.99 -14.93
C ALA A 9 4.51 -10.91 -15.99
N GLY A 10 5.54 -10.57 -16.77
CA GLY A 10 5.38 -9.77 -17.97
C GLY A 10 4.95 -10.62 -19.16
N GLU A 11 4.57 -9.95 -20.25
CA GLU A 11 4.11 -10.64 -21.46
C GLU A 11 5.25 -11.32 -22.24
N SER A 12 6.49 -10.85 -22.06
CA SER A 12 7.68 -11.44 -22.69
C SER A 12 8.34 -12.47 -21.79
N GLU A 13 8.82 -13.56 -22.38
CA GLU A 13 9.53 -14.61 -21.66
C GLU A 13 10.71 -14.03 -20.86
N GLY A 14 10.80 -14.40 -19.59
CA GLY A 14 11.83 -13.91 -18.67
C GLY A 14 11.61 -12.49 -18.12
N VAL A 15 10.55 -11.77 -18.53
CA VAL A 15 10.22 -10.45 -17.97
C VAL A 15 9.28 -10.61 -16.78
N SER A 16 9.58 -9.90 -15.68
CA SER A 16 8.71 -9.77 -14.52
C SER A 16 8.76 -8.35 -13.96
N TYR A 17 7.66 -7.89 -13.40
CA TYR A 17 7.58 -6.62 -12.70
C TYR A 17 7.40 -6.87 -11.21
N GLU A 18 8.00 -6.01 -10.40
CA GLU A 18 7.92 -6.07 -8.96
C GLU A 18 7.49 -4.71 -8.40
N PHE A 19 6.67 -4.74 -7.38
CA PHE A 19 6.26 -3.54 -6.68
C PHE A 19 6.11 -3.80 -5.18
N PRO A 20 6.38 -2.79 -4.33
CA PRO A 20 6.17 -2.92 -2.91
C PRO A 20 4.68 -2.94 -2.57
N LEU A 21 4.34 -3.72 -1.56
CA LEU A 21 3.01 -3.77 -0.99
C LEU A 21 3.09 -3.62 0.53
N PHE A 22 2.31 -2.69 1.07
CA PHE A 22 2.21 -2.47 2.50
C PHE A 22 0.83 -2.85 3.00
N ARG A 23 0.78 -3.65 4.07
CA ARG A 23 -0.46 -4.08 4.72
C ARG A 23 -0.49 -3.63 6.17
N PHE A 24 -1.61 -3.05 6.58
CA PHE A 24 -1.95 -2.76 7.97
C PHE A 24 -3.13 -3.62 8.37
N THR A 25 -3.03 -4.27 9.53
CA THR A 25 -4.11 -5.09 10.08
C THR A 25 -4.98 -4.23 10.99
N GLY A 26 -6.26 -4.14 10.65
CA GLY A 26 -7.26 -3.45 11.45
C GLY A 26 -7.63 -4.24 12.71
N SER A 27 -8.01 -3.52 13.77
CA SER A 27 -8.49 -4.12 15.02
C SER A 27 -9.96 -4.56 15.00
N ASP A 28 -10.77 -4.05 14.06
CA ASP A 28 -12.20 -4.30 13.95
C ASP A 28 -12.53 -4.98 12.62
N LYS A 29 -13.04 -6.22 12.71
CA LYS A 29 -13.42 -7.01 11.53
C LYS A 29 -14.65 -6.47 10.79
N ALA A 30 -15.47 -5.66 11.45
CA ALA A 30 -16.64 -5.03 10.84
C ALA A 30 -16.31 -3.67 10.19
N ALA A 31 -15.13 -3.10 10.47
CA ALA A 31 -14.70 -1.85 9.85
C ALA A 31 -14.37 -2.07 8.37
N PRO A 32 -14.69 -1.10 7.49
CA PRO A 32 -14.40 -1.21 6.07
C PRO A 32 -12.90 -1.23 5.81
N SER A 33 -12.48 -1.97 4.79
CA SER A 33 -11.10 -1.94 4.29
C SER A 33 -10.90 -0.85 3.26
N ALA A 34 -9.64 -0.49 3.01
CA ALA A 34 -9.26 0.41 1.93
C ALA A 34 -8.03 -0.08 1.17
N TYR A 35 -8.03 0.16 -0.13
CA TYR A 35 -6.91 -0.05 -1.04
C TYR A 35 -6.52 1.29 -1.66
N LEU A 36 -5.26 1.68 -1.54
CA LEU A 36 -4.73 2.91 -2.11
C LEU A 36 -3.59 2.58 -3.06
N GLN A 37 -3.69 3.10 -4.28
CA GLN A 37 -2.66 2.97 -5.30
C GLN A 37 -2.33 4.30 -5.95
N ALA A 38 -1.05 4.51 -6.25
CA ALA A 38 -0.58 5.64 -7.06
C ALA A 38 0.31 5.17 -8.23
N ALA A 39 0.72 6.14 -9.07
CA ALA A 39 1.58 5.97 -10.23
C ALA A 39 1.21 4.82 -11.18
N LEU A 40 -0.09 4.61 -11.42
CA LEU A 40 -0.52 3.67 -12.47
C LEU A 40 0.02 4.10 -13.84
N HIS A 41 0.01 5.41 -14.11
CA HIS A 41 0.85 6.00 -15.15
C HIS A 41 2.11 6.61 -14.52
N ALA A 42 3.26 6.37 -15.15
CA ALA A 42 4.57 6.77 -14.62
C ALA A 42 4.75 8.29 -14.38
N GLY A 43 3.92 9.14 -15.00
CA GLY A 43 3.94 10.60 -14.82
C GLY A 43 3.10 11.12 -13.65
N GLU A 44 2.32 10.28 -12.97
CA GLU A 44 1.32 10.69 -11.96
C GLU A 44 1.92 10.80 -10.55
N LEU A 45 2.96 11.62 -10.42
CA LEU A 45 3.75 11.77 -9.19
C LEU A 45 3.00 12.30 -7.95
N PRO A 46 1.96 13.16 -8.05
CA PRO A 46 1.28 13.67 -6.86
C PRO A 46 0.70 12.58 -5.94
N GLY A 47 0.19 11.49 -6.51
CA GLY A 47 -0.32 10.36 -5.72
C GLY A 47 0.78 9.65 -4.93
N VAL A 48 1.97 9.51 -5.51
CA VAL A 48 3.14 8.89 -4.86
C VAL A 48 3.57 9.74 -3.66
N VAL A 49 3.65 11.06 -3.86
CA VAL A 49 4.01 12.01 -2.78
C VAL A 49 2.95 12.01 -1.67
N ALA A 50 1.67 11.91 -2.01
CA ALA A 50 0.60 11.79 -1.02
C ALA A 50 0.72 10.50 -0.20
N ILE A 51 1.07 9.37 -0.83
CA ILE A 51 1.30 8.11 -0.11
C ILE A 51 2.57 8.20 0.76
N ASP A 52 3.66 8.77 0.26
CA ASP A 52 4.88 9.00 1.05
C ASP A 52 4.60 9.79 2.34
N ALA A 53 3.84 10.89 2.23
CA ALA A 53 3.42 11.68 3.39
C ALA A 53 2.44 10.93 4.32
N LEU A 54 1.58 10.07 3.78
CA LEU A 54 0.61 9.28 4.54
C LEU A 54 1.26 8.15 5.35
N MET A 55 2.32 7.53 4.84
CA MET A 55 2.93 6.35 5.45
C MET A 55 3.39 6.56 6.91
N PRO A 56 4.09 7.66 7.28
CA PRO A 56 4.40 7.98 8.67
C PRO A 56 3.15 8.14 9.55
N MET A 57 2.08 8.72 9.02
CA MET A 57 0.82 8.91 9.75
C MET A 57 0.14 7.57 10.04
N LEU A 58 0.15 6.65 9.08
CA LEU A 58 -0.38 5.29 9.24
C LEU A 58 0.45 4.46 10.22
N ALA A 59 1.78 4.55 10.14
CA ALA A 59 2.67 3.87 11.08
C ALA A 59 2.43 4.34 12.53
N ARG A 60 2.28 5.65 12.73
CA ARG A 60 1.90 6.20 14.04
C ARG A 60 0.52 5.74 14.48
N ALA A 61 -0.47 5.78 13.58
CA ALA A 61 -1.82 5.34 13.89
C ALA A 61 -1.89 3.85 14.26
N GLU A 62 -1.10 2.99 13.62
CA GLU A 62 -0.98 1.59 13.96
C GLU A 62 -0.37 1.40 15.35
N ALA A 63 0.73 2.10 15.66
CA ALA A 63 1.36 2.06 16.98
C ALA A 63 0.43 2.53 18.11
N GLU A 64 -0.48 3.46 17.80
CA GLU A 64 -1.51 3.97 18.72
C GLU A 64 -2.81 3.14 18.69
N GLY A 65 -2.88 2.03 17.93
CA GLY A 65 -4.06 1.17 17.85
C GLY A 65 -5.28 1.80 17.15
N ARG A 66 -5.08 2.85 16.33
CA ARG A 66 -6.12 3.63 15.66
C ARG A 66 -6.55 3.09 14.29
N ILE A 67 -5.87 2.07 13.76
CA ILE A 67 -6.26 1.40 12.51
C ILE A 67 -7.39 0.42 12.80
N LYS A 68 -8.63 0.79 12.41
CA LYS A 68 -9.82 -0.07 12.62
C LYS A 68 -10.00 -1.10 11.51
N GLY A 69 -9.96 -0.66 10.26
CA GLY A 69 -10.09 -1.52 9.08
C GLY A 69 -8.74 -1.87 8.45
N ASN A 70 -8.69 -2.95 7.69
CA ASN A 70 -7.49 -3.36 6.97
C ASN A 70 -7.14 -2.35 5.87
N LEU A 71 -5.85 -2.06 5.71
CA LEU A 71 -5.34 -1.18 4.65
C LEU A 71 -4.33 -1.93 3.79
N THR A 72 -4.44 -1.74 2.47
CA THR A 72 -3.48 -2.21 1.47
C THR A 72 -2.99 -1.01 0.68
N ILE A 73 -1.68 -0.75 0.69
CA ILE A 73 -1.07 0.41 0.03
C ILE A 73 -0.07 -0.07 -1.03
N VAL A 74 -0.26 0.41 -2.26
CA VAL A 74 0.60 0.19 -3.43
C VAL A 74 1.09 1.57 -3.93
N PRO A 75 2.25 2.06 -3.47
CA PRO A 75 2.73 3.40 -3.81
C PRO A 75 3.05 3.55 -5.30
#